data_AF-A0A1V6QCI3-F1
#
_entry.id   AF-A0A1V6QCI3-F1
#
_cell.length_a   1.000
_cell.length_b   1.000
_cell.length_c   1.000
_cell.angle_alpha   90.00
_cell.angle_beta   90.00
_cell.angle_gamma   90.00
#
_symmetry.space_group_name_H-M   'P 1'
#
loop_
_entity.id
_entity.type
_entity.pdbx_description
1 polymer ?
#
loop_
_entity_poly.entity_id
_entity_poly.type
_entity_poly.pdbx_seq_one_letter_code
_entity_poly.pdbx_strand_id
1 'polypeptide(L)'
;MTLAGWRLCGMGVGYYVVEYGTWPVPRRSLSSSSGTGMAPRLEPWQHELIRDMIQDREPFTNAQIAEAVRCTPRSIRAIRSNLRCFGNVRAPANGIGRRRSITPPMLEALREHLSEKPDLY
;
A
#
# COMPACT_ATOMS: atom_id res chain seq x y z
N MET A 1 -31.85 -49.55 2.95
CA MET A 1 -31.67 -49.66 4.41
C MET A 1 -30.20 -49.92 4.68
N THR A 2 -29.46 -48.88 5.07
CA THR A 2 -28.08 -49.00 5.56
C THR A 2 -27.88 -47.85 6.55
N LEU A 3 -27.86 -48.20 7.83
CA LEU A 3 -27.59 -47.32 8.96
C LEU A 3 -26.08 -47.11 9.05
N ALA A 4 -25.62 -45.87 8.85
CA ALA A 4 -24.29 -45.45 9.30
C ALA A 4 -24.47 -44.60 10.57
N GLY A 5 -23.94 -45.14 11.67
CA GLY A 5 -24.13 -44.63 13.03
C GLY A 5 -23.52 -43.24 13.26
N TRP A 6 -24.21 -42.47 14.09
CA TRP A 6 -23.69 -41.23 14.66
C TRP A 6 -23.07 -41.56 16.01
N ARG A 7 -21.77 -41.30 16.15
CA ARG A 7 -21.09 -41.31 17.44
C ARG A 7 -21.38 -39.97 18.12
N LEU A 8 -22.40 -39.95 18.99
CA LEU A 8 -22.65 -38.83 19.90
C LEU A 8 -21.56 -38.81 20.95
N CYS A 9 -20.71 -37.79 20.92
CA CYS A 9 -19.81 -37.45 22.01
C CYS A 9 -20.05 -35.98 22.39
N GLY A 10 -20.59 -35.76 23.60
CA GLY A 10 -20.43 -34.56 24.43
C GLY A 10 -20.92 -33.20 23.90
N MET A 11 -22.07 -32.76 24.41
CA MET A 11 -22.56 -31.37 24.30
C MET A 11 -21.97 -30.44 25.38
N GLY A 12 -21.75 -29.18 25.01
CA GLY A 12 -21.59 -28.02 25.90
C GLY A 12 -20.18 -27.41 25.79
N VAL A 13 -19.94 -26.21 25.24
CA VAL A 13 -20.75 -24.99 25.23
C VAL A 13 -20.19 -24.04 24.15
N GLY A 14 -21.07 -23.43 23.36
CA GLY A 14 -20.80 -22.17 22.66
C GLY A 14 -20.04 -22.23 21.33
N TYR A 15 -20.63 -22.83 20.29
CA TYR A 15 -20.27 -22.44 18.93
C TYR A 15 -20.92 -21.08 18.66
N TYR A 16 -20.14 -20.00 18.69
CA TYR A 16 -20.52 -18.82 17.90
C TYR A 16 -20.35 -19.22 16.45
N VAL A 17 -21.47 -19.52 15.79
CA VAL A 17 -21.55 -19.55 14.34
C VAL A 17 -21.35 -18.11 13.89
N VAL A 18 -20.12 -17.75 13.54
CA VAL A 18 -19.89 -16.56 12.72
C VAL A 18 -20.23 -16.98 11.31
N GLU A 19 -21.49 -16.81 10.93
CA GLU A 19 -21.89 -16.78 9.53
C GLU A 19 -21.10 -15.66 8.87
N TYR A 20 -20.00 -16.00 8.20
CA TYR A 20 -19.40 -15.08 7.23
C TYR A 20 -20.35 -15.00 6.05
N GLY A 21 -21.30 -14.08 6.18
CA GLY A 21 -22.18 -13.67 5.09
C GLY A 21 -21.32 -13.47 3.85
N THR A 22 -21.63 -14.25 2.83
CA THR A 22 -21.22 -14.02 1.46
C THR A 22 -21.69 -12.63 1.08
N TRP A 23 -20.81 -11.63 1.18
CA TRP A 23 -21.09 -10.30 0.66
C TRP A 23 -21.39 -10.42 -0.83
N PRO A 24 -22.61 -10.07 -1.30
CA PRO A 24 -22.89 -10.02 -2.71
C PRO A 24 -22.19 -8.78 -3.25
N VAL A 25 -20.93 -8.92 -3.67
CA VAL A 25 -20.24 -7.88 -4.42
C VAL A 25 -21.01 -7.67 -5.73
N PRO A 26 -21.56 -6.47 -5.98
CA PRO A 26 -22.24 -6.19 -7.24
C PRO A 26 -21.21 -6.35 -8.37
N ARG A 27 -21.46 -7.29 -9.29
CA ARG A 27 -20.70 -7.44 -10.54
C ARG A 27 -20.97 -6.25 -11.44
N ARG A 28 -20.44 -5.09 -11.07
CA ARG A 28 -20.50 -3.87 -11.88
C ARG A 28 -19.52 -4.07 -13.03
N SER A 29 -20.07 -4.03 -14.24
CA SER A 29 -19.42 -4.34 -15.51
C SER A 29 -17.99 -3.79 -15.58
N LEU A 30 -17.06 -4.68 -15.94
CA LEU A 30 -15.66 -4.41 -16.20
C LEU A 30 -15.54 -3.52 -17.43
N SER A 31 -15.39 -2.21 -17.25
CA SER A 31 -14.67 -1.42 -18.24
C SER A 31 -13.18 -1.56 -17.96
N SER A 32 -12.59 -2.53 -18.66
CA SER A 32 -11.15 -2.77 -18.72
C SER A 32 -10.45 -1.56 -19.33
N SER A 33 -10.21 -0.51 -18.55
CA SER A 33 -9.30 0.55 -18.95
C SER A 33 -7.87 0.04 -18.79
N SER A 34 -7.39 -0.67 -19.82
CA SER A 34 -5.97 -0.85 -20.09
C SER A 34 -5.35 0.50 -20.43
N GLY A 35 -5.09 1.30 -19.40
CA GLY A 35 -4.45 2.61 -19.51
C GLY A 35 -2.97 2.50 -19.22
N THR A 36 -2.17 2.47 -20.28
CA THR A 36 -0.74 2.78 -20.25
C THR A 36 -0.48 4.14 -19.60
N GLY A 37 0.50 4.17 -18.69
CA GLY A 37 1.33 5.37 -18.50
C GLY A 37 0.83 6.40 -17.48
N MET A 38 0.61 6.01 -16.24
CA MET A 38 0.93 6.77 -15.01
C MET A 38 0.52 5.89 -13.81
N ALA A 39 1.23 5.99 -12.69
CA ALA A 39 0.74 5.36 -11.46
C ALA A 39 -0.56 6.06 -11.04
N PRO A 40 -1.68 5.35 -10.88
CA PRO A 40 -2.91 5.98 -10.41
C PRO A 40 -2.64 6.62 -9.05
N ARG A 41 -3.00 7.91 -8.91
CA ARG A 41 -2.88 8.61 -7.64
C ARG A 41 -3.94 8.02 -6.71
N LEU A 42 -3.50 7.23 -5.74
CA LEU A 42 -4.39 6.71 -4.70
C LEU A 42 -4.76 7.84 -3.74
N GLU A 43 -6.05 7.95 -3.48
CA GLU A 43 -6.62 8.86 -2.50
C GLU A 43 -6.24 8.44 -1.07
N PRO A 44 -6.24 9.36 -0.09
CA PRO A 44 -5.89 9.03 1.30
C PRO A 44 -6.69 7.87 1.87
N TRP A 45 -8.00 7.83 1.63
CA TRP A 45 -8.88 6.75 2.11
C TRP A 45 -8.49 5.39 1.52
N GLN A 46 -7.98 5.35 0.29
CA GLN A 46 -7.52 4.11 -0.34
C GLN A 46 -6.26 3.59 0.36
N HIS A 47 -5.38 4.49 0.79
CA HIS A 47 -4.20 4.11 1.54
C HIS A 47 -4.53 3.53 2.92
N GLU A 48 -5.52 4.11 3.61
CA GLU A 48 -6.02 3.60 4.89
C GLU A 48 -6.65 2.23 4.72
N LEU A 49 -7.56 2.06 3.76
CA LEU A 49 -8.18 0.77 3.47
C LEU A 49 -7.14 -0.31 3.13
N ILE A 50 -6.13 0.00 2.33
CA ILE A 50 -5.05 -0.95 2.01
C ILE A 50 -4.23 -1.31 3.26
N ARG A 51 -3.98 -0.35 4.16
CA ARG A 51 -3.25 -0.61 5.40
C ARG A 51 -4.00 -1.62 6.26
N ASP A 52 -5.29 -1.38 6.46
CA ASP A 52 -6.14 -2.21 7.31
C ASP A 52 -6.22 -3.63 6.73
N MET A 53 -6.52 -3.77 5.43
CA MET A 53 -6.57 -5.06 4.75
C MET A 53 -5.23 -5.84 4.73
N ILE A 54 -4.09 -5.17 4.90
CA ILE A 54 -2.79 -5.83 4.99
C ILE A 54 -2.48 -6.23 6.43
N GLN A 55 -2.95 -5.46 7.42
CA GLN A 55 -2.72 -5.67 8.84
C GLN A 55 -3.74 -6.61 9.48
N ASP A 56 -4.85 -6.88 8.80
CA ASP A 56 -5.84 -7.87 9.21
C ASP A 56 -5.19 -9.23 9.50
N ARG A 57 -5.76 -9.93 10.50
CA ARG A 57 -5.25 -11.21 11.01
C ARG A 57 -5.26 -12.31 9.93
N GLU A 58 -6.23 -12.24 9.02
CA GLU A 58 -6.33 -13.14 7.88
C GLU A 58 -5.73 -12.47 6.63
N PRO A 59 -4.75 -13.11 5.97
CA PRO A 59 -4.02 -12.47 4.88
C PRO A 59 -4.87 -12.39 3.61
N PHE A 60 -5.33 -11.19 3.26
CA PHE A 60 -5.97 -10.94 1.97
C PHE A 60 -4.97 -11.12 0.81
N THR A 61 -5.45 -11.66 -0.31
CA THR A 61 -4.64 -11.75 -1.54
C THR A 61 -4.51 -10.39 -2.23
N ASN A 62 -3.43 -10.19 -2.99
CA ASN A 62 -3.24 -8.93 -3.73
C ASN A 62 -4.39 -8.62 -4.70
N ALA A 63 -5.02 -9.66 -5.27
CA ALA A 63 -6.15 -9.50 -6.19
C ALA A 63 -7.39 -8.96 -5.46
N GLN A 64 -7.72 -9.50 -4.29
CA GLN A 64 -8.85 -9.05 -3.48
C GLN A 64 -8.71 -7.59 -3.03
N ILE A 65 -7.52 -7.21 -2.55
CA ILE A 65 -7.24 -5.83 -2.14
C ILE A 65 -7.32 -4.89 -3.36
N ALA A 66 -6.76 -5.32 -4.49
CA ALA A 66 -6.79 -4.53 -5.73
C ALA A 66 -8.21 -4.29 -6.23
N GLU A 67 -9.08 -5.29 -6.14
CA GLU A 67 -10.50 -5.20 -6.51
C GLU A 67 -11.27 -4.26 -5.57
N ALA A 68 -11.08 -4.38 -4.25
CA ALA A 68 -11.74 -3.54 -3.26
C ALA A 68 -11.38 -2.05 -3.44
N VAL A 69 -10.11 -1.77 -3.73
CA VAL A 69 -9.58 -0.40 -3.82
C VAL A 69 -9.64 0.14 -5.26
N ARG A 70 -10.04 -0.68 -6.24
CA ARG A 70 -10.09 -0.36 -7.68
C ARG A 70 -8.73 0.09 -8.21
N CYS A 71 -7.69 -0.64 -7.84
CA CYS A 71 -6.31 -0.38 -8.27
C CYS A 71 -5.71 -1.63 -8.95
N THR A 72 -4.48 -1.52 -9.47
CA THR A 72 -3.81 -2.67 -10.06
C THR A 72 -3.13 -3.54 -8.99
N PRO A 73 -3.08 -4.88 -9.15
CA PRO A 73 -2.32 -5.76 -8.24
C PRO A 73 -0.85 -5.37 -8.10
N ARG A 74 -0.28 -4.75 -9.14
CA ARG A 74 1.09 -4.20 -9.15
C ARG A 74 1.25 -3.07 -8.13
N SER A 75 0.23 -2.23 -7.94
CA SER A 75 0.21 -1.15 -6.94
C SER A 75 0.22 -1.71 -5.53
N ILE A 76 -0.57 -2.75 -5.26
CA ILE A 76 -0.58 -3.44 -3.96
C ILE A 76 0.77 -4.06 -3.64
N ARG A 77 1.46 -4.65 -4.62
CA ARG A 77 2.82 -5.17 -4.43
C ARG A 77 3.82 -4.08 -4.03
N ALA A 78 3.74 -2.91 -4.66
CA ALA A 78 4.57 -1.76 -4.30
C ALA A 78 4.26 -1.26 -2.88
N ILE A 79 2.98 -1.18 -2.50
CA ILE A 79 2.57 -0.77 -1.16
C ILE A 79 3.04 -1.75 -0.08
N ARG A 80 2.90 -3.06 -0.32
CA ARG A 80 3.46 -4.09 0.58
C ARG A 80 4.96 -3.93 0.74
N SER A 81 5.68 -3.61 -0.33
CA SER A 81 7.11 -3.31 -0.27
C SER A 81 7.37 -2.07 0.59
N ASN A 82 6.61 -0.99 0.41
CA ASN A 82 6.76 0.23 1.20
C ASN A 82 6.49 -0.02 2.69
N LEU A 83 5.44 -0.79 3.03
CA LEU A 83 5.15 -1.15 4.41
C LEU A 83 6.27 -1.96 5.04
N ARG A 84 6.87 -2.89 4.29
CA ARG A 84 8.03 -3.68 4.75
C ARG A 84 9.28 -2.82 4.96
N CYS A 85 9.55 -1.87 4.07
CA CYS A 85 10.77 -1.06 4.11
C CYS A 85 10.67 0.16 5.04
N PHE A 86 9.50 0.79 5.14
CA PHE A 86 9.32 2.09 5.79
C PHE A 86 8.25 2.09 6.90
N GLY A 87 7.51 0.99 7.09
CA GLY A 87 6.38 0.93 8.04
C GLY A 87 5.17 1.78 7.63
N ASN A 88 5.19 2.33 6.41
CA ASN A 88 4.14 3.19 5.89
C ASN A 88 3.73 2.78 4.48
N VAL A 89 2.46 3.00 4.14
CA VAL A 89 1.88 2.74 2.82
C VAL A 89 2.56 3.61 1.75
N ARG A 90 2.94 4.83 2.14
CA ARG A 90 3.73 5.76 1.32
C ARG A 90 5.20 5.68 1.68
N ALA A 91 6.03 5.56 0.65
CA ALA A 91 7.45 5.81 0.79
C ALA A 91 7.68 7.27 1.21
N PRO A 92 8.68 7.56 2.05
CA PRO A 92 9.08 8.93 2.33
C PRO A 92 9.43 9.64 1.02
N ALA A 93 9.19 10.95 0.98
CA ALA A 93 9.59 11.74 -0.18
C ALA A 93 11.11 11.70 -0.30
N ASN A 94 11.62 11.00 -1.31
CA ASN A 94 13.03 11.09 -1.69
C ASN A 94 13.28 12.55 -2.06
N GLY A 95 14.20 13.22 -1.35
CA GLY A 95 14.51 14.62 -1.58
C GLY A 95 14.73 14.92 -3.06
N ILE A 96 14.23 16.06 -3.53
CA ILE A 96 14.25 16.41 -4.95
C ILE A 96 15.70 16.58 -5.40
N GLY A 97 16.09 15.81 -6.42
CA GLY A 97 17.34 15.99 -7.15
C GLY A 97 18.58 15.37 -6.51
N ARG A 98 19.72 15.62 -7.15
CA ARG A 98 21.03 15.21 -6.65
C ARG A 98 21.33 15.98 -5.36
N ARG A 99 21.89 15.29 -4.36
CA ARG A 99 22.43 15.96 -3.16
C ARG A 99 23.35 17.10 -3.61
N ARG A 100 23.20 18.29 -3.00
CA ARG A 100 24.04 19.45 -3.31
C ARG A 100 25.51 19.03 -3.19
N SER A 101 26.27 19.17 -4.27
CA SER A 101 27.72 18.96 -4.27
C SER A 101 28.44 20.04 -3.45
N ILE A 102 27.84 21.23 -3.38
CA ILE A 102 28.34 22.35 -2.60
C ILE A 102 27.76 22.25 -1.19
N THR A 103 28.64 22.07 -0.20
CA THR A 103 28.26 22.10 1.22
C THR A 103 27.99 23.55 1.65
N PRO A 104 27.19 23.80 2.71
CA PRO A 104 26.93 25.16 3.19
C PRO A 104 28.19 26.00 3.45
N PRO A 105 29.26 25.49 4.11
CA PRO A 105 30.47 26.29 4.31
C PRO A 105 31.24 26.57 3.01
N MET A 106 31.25 25.65 2.04
CA MET A 106 31.82 25.92 0.71
C MET A 106 31.05 27.04 -0.01
N LEU A 107 29.72 27.08 0.16
CA LEU A 107 28.88 28.10 -0.44
C LEU A 107 29.15 29.47 0.19
N GLU A 108 29.33 29.52 1.51
CA GLU A 108 29.72 30.73 2.25
C GLU A 108 31.08 31.26 1.76
N ALA A 109 32.09 30.40 1.70
CA ALA A 109 33.42 30.76 1.22
C ALA A 109 33.40 31.24 -0.23
N LEU A 110 32.59 30.60 -1.09
CA LEU A 110 32.37 31.05 -2.47
C LEU A 110 31.76 32.45 -2.52
N ARG A 111 30.77 32.75 -1.67
CA ARG A 111 30.14 34.08 -1.62
C ARG A 111 31.11 35.16 -1.17
N GLU A 112 31.90 34.89 -0.14
CA GLU A 112 32.94 35.81 0.34
C GLU A 112 33.96 36.08 -0.76
N HIS A 113 34.47 35.02 -1.39
CA HIS A 113 35.46 35.13 -2.46
C HIS A 113 34.95 35.92 -3.69
N LEU A 114 33.71 35.67 -4.11
CA LEU A 114 33.09 36.41 -5.22
C LEU A 114 32.76 37.86 -4.86
N SER A 115 32.53 38.16 -3.57
CA SER A 115 32.32 39.53 -3.09
C SER A 115 33.62 40.34 -3.12
N GLU A 116 34.76 39.71 -2.82
CA GLU A 116 36.07 40.34 -2.92
C GLU A 116 36.50 40.60 -4.37
N LYS A 117 36.13 39.69 -5.29
CA LYS A 117 36.56 39.74 -6.69
C LYS A 117 35.41 39.40 -7.64
N PRO A 118 34.54 40.38 -7.95
CA PRO A 118 33.33 40.14 -8.74
C PRO A 118 33.61 39.80 -10.21
N ASP A 119 34.78 40.18 -10.74
CA ASP A 119 35.10 40.05 -12.16
C ASP A 119 35.87 38.77 -12.51
N LEU A 120 36.00 37.83 -11.55
CA LEU A 120 36.98 36.75 -11.66
C LEU A 120 36.51 35.56 -12.52
N TYR A 121 35.26 35.55 -12.97
CA TYR A 121 34.66 34.50 -13.81
C TYR A 121 33.52 35.03 -14.70
#